data_AF-A0A8J4XIR6-F1
#
_entry.id   AF-A0A8J4XIR6-F1
#
_cell.length_a   1.000
_cell.length_b   1.000
_cell.length_c   1.000
_cell.angle_alpha   90.00
_cell.angle_beta   90.00
_cell.angle_gamma   90.00
#
_symmetry.space_group_name_H-M   'P 1'
#
loop_
_entity.id
_entity.type
_entity.pdbx_description
1 polymer ?
#
loop_
_entity_poly.entity_id
_entity_poly.type
_entity_poly.pdbx_seq_one_letter_code
_entity_poly.pdbx_strand_id
1 'polypeptide(L)'
;MVNLILSPNLEDKIFEIKYSDGYVSKITSYFPLTKYEKQEIISIMNIEFSEFHSIFTDTITEEEWNKTKEQIKKRFNGELFDIDKKL
;
A
#
# COMPACT_ATOMS: atom_id res chain seq x y z
N MET A 1 8.54 15.26 22.80
CA MET A 1 8.70 14.64 21.47
C MET A 1 8.81 13.13 21.71
N VAL A 2 7.86 12.34 21.24
CA VAL A 2 7.95 10.88 21.38
C VAL A 2 8.95 10.40 20.33
N ASN A 3 10.14 9.98 20.75
CA ASN A 3 11.08 9.32 19.85
C ASN A 3 10.57 7.90 19.62
N LEU A 4 10.04 7.64 18.43
CA LEU A 4 9.62 6.32 18.02
C LEU A 4 10.87 5.50 17.73
N ILE A 5 11.29 4.66 18.68
CA ILE A 5 12.40 3.74 18.49
C ILE A 5 11.82 2.45 17.91
N LEU A 6 11.90 2.30 16.60
CA LEU A 6 11.47 1.10 15.90
C LEU A 6 12.54 0.01 15.95
N SER A 7 12.13 -1.25 15.88
CA SER A 7 13.06 -2.34 15.59
C SER A 7 13.63 -2.16 14.17
N PRO A 8 14.88 -2.59 13.88
CA PRO A 8 15.49 -2.41 12.56
C PRO A 8 14.62 -2.98 11.42
N ASN A 9 13.95 -4.11 11.67
CA ASN A 9 13.03 -4.73 10.71
C ASN A 9 11.81 -3.85 10.37
N LEU A 10 11.32 -3.06 11.33
CA LEU A 10 10.23 -2.12 11.10
C LEU A 10 10.74 -0.85 10.40
N GLU A 11 11.89 -0.34 10.84
CA GLU A 11 12.52 0.84 10.25
C GLU A 11 12.74 0.68 8.74
N ASP A 12 13.25 -0.47 8.30
CA ASP A 12 13.44 -0.79 6.88
C ASP A 12 12.14 -0.82 6.05
N LYS A 13 10.98 -0.97 6.71
CA LYS A 13 9.67 -0.99 6.06
C LYS A 13 9.01 0.38 6.01
N ILE A 14 9.43 1.32 6.85
CA ILE A 14 8.83 2.65 6.93
C ILE A 14 9.45 3.56 5.85
N PHE A 15 8.57 4.14 5.04
CA PHE A 15 8.96 5.17 4.08
C PHE A 15 8.98 6.56 4.74
N GLU A 16 7.94 6.88 5.52
CA GLU A 16 7.78 8.19 6.14
C GLU A 16 6.93 8.12 7.40
N ILE A 17 7.31 8.92 8.41
CA ILE A 17 6.48 9.21 9.59
C ILE A 17 6.21 10.71 9.61
N LYS A 18 4.93 11.09 9.56
CA LYS A 18 4.51 12.49 9.69
C LYS A 18 4.12 12.81 11.11
N TYR A 19 4.41 14.04 11.50
CA TYR A 19 4.10 14.58 12.81
C TYR A 19 3.19 15.79 12.69
N SER A 20 2.20 15.88 13.56
CA SER A 20 1.34 17.05 13.75
C SER A 20 1.31 17.38 15.24
N ASP A 21 1.57 18.65 15.59
CA ASP A 21 1.62 19.12 16.98
C ASP A 21 2.52 18.29 17.91
N GLY A 22 3.58 17.70 17.36
CA GLY A 22 4.54 16.86 18.10
C GLY A 22 4.10 15.40 18.32
N TYR A 23 2.96 15.00 17.76
CA TYR A 23 2.44 13.63 17.76
C TYR A 23 2.55 12.99 16.38
N VAL A 24 2.68 11.67 16.32
CA VAL A 24 2.63 10.93 15.06
C VAL A 24 1.22 11.05 14.48
N SER A 25 1.10 11.61 13.28
CA SER A 25 -0.18 11.81 12.59
C SER A 25 -0.40 10.83 11.45
N LYS A 26 0.68 10.32 10.84
CA LYS A 26 0.59 9.33 9.76
C LYS A 26 1.86 8.49 9.67
N ILE A 27 1.72 7.20 9.45
CA ILE A 27 2.82 6.29 9.15
C ILE A 27 2.60 5.71 7.76
N THR A 28 3.57 5.92 6.88
CA THR A 28 3.56 5.39 5.50
C THR A 28 4.68 4.37 5.36
N SER A 29 4.34 3.14 5.02
CA SER A 29 5.28 2.06 4.74
C SER A 29 5.41 1.77 3.24
N TYR A 30 6.45 1.05 2.82
CA TYR A 30 6.55 0.59 1.43
C TYR A 30 5.45 -0.42 1.10
N PHE A 31 5.28 -1.45 1.94
CA PHE A 31 4.27 -2.50 1.81
C PHE A 31 3.29 -2.48 2.98
N PRO A 32 2.09 -3.09 2.87
CA PRO A 32 1.12 -3.12 3.97
C PRO A 32 1.72 -3.76 5.23
N LEU A 33 1.68 -3.04 6.35
CA LEU A 33 2.08 -3.60 7.63
C LEU A 33 1.08 -4.65 8.11
N THR A 34 1.60 -5.75 8.65
CA THR A 34 0.79 -6.80 9.27
C THR A 34 0.10 -6.27 10.53
N LYS A 35 -0.93 -7.00 11.00
CA LYS A 35 -1.60 -6.66 12.26
C LYS A 35 -0.64 -6.64 13.45
N TYR A 36 0.31 -7.57 13.51
CA TYR A 36 1.30 -7.64 14.58
C TYR A 36 2.22 -6.42 14.59
N GLU A 37 2.77 -6.04 13.43
CA GLU A 37 3.64 -4.87 13.29
C GLU A 37 2.93 -3.57 13.66
N LYS A 38 1.66 -3.41 13.24
CA LYS A 38 0.85 -2.27 13.65
C LYS A 38 0.67 -2.22 15.17
N GLN A 39 0.43 -3.36 15.81
CA GLN A 39 0.28 -3.44 17.27
C GLN A 39 1.59 -3.19 18.02
N GLU A 40 2.73 -3.63 17.49
CA GLU A 40 4.05 -3.30 18.03
C GLU A 40 4.27 -1.78 18.03
N ILE A 41 4.01 -1.11 16.90
CA ILE A 41 4.12 0.35 16.78
C ILE A 41 3.16 1.08 17.73
N ILE A 42 1.90 0.66 17.80
CA ILE A 42 0.90 1.22 18.73
C ILE A 42 1.37 1.08 20.18
N SER A 43 1.94 -0.07 20.54
CA SER A 43 2.45 -0.33 21.89
C SER A 43 3.63 0.57 22.26
N ILE A 44 4.53 0.83 21.30
CA ILE A 44 5.66 1.76 21.49
C ILE A 44 5.17 3.20 21.70
N MET A 45 4.15 3.63 20.94
CA MET A 45 3.60 4.98 21.08
C MET A 45 2.70 5.15 22.31
N ASN A 46 2.15 4.05 22.83
CA ASN A 46 1.21 4.03 23.95
C ASN A 46 0.00 4.97 23.75
N ILE A 47 -0.50 5.04 22.51
CA ILE A 47 -1.69 5.80 22.11
C ILE A 47 -2.51 4.98 21.11
N GLU A 48 -3.82 5.21 21.04
CA GLU A 48 -4.61 4.68 19.94
C GLU A 48 -4.20 5.36 18.63
N PHE A 49 -3.88 4.56 17.62
CA PHE A 49 -3.43 5.04 16.31
C PHE A 49 -3.90 4.11 15.20
N SER A 50 -4.46 4.69 14.13
CA SER A 50 -5.04 3.95 12.99
C SER A 50 -4.51 4.39 11.63
N GLU A 51 -3.75 5.49 11.54
CA GLU A 51 -3.35 6.13 10.28
C GLU A 51 -2.15 5.45 9.60
N PHE A 52 -2.25 4.13 9.40
CA PHE A 52 -1.28 3.32 8.67
C PHE A 52 -1.62 3.24 7.18
N HIS A 53 -0.66 3.65 6.35
CA HIS A 53 -0.76 3.64 4.90
C HIS A 53 0.42 2.91 4.29
N SER A 54 0.26 2.40 3.07
CA SER A 54 1.35 1.81 2.30
C SER A 54 1.41 2.39 0.89
N ILE A 55 2.63 2.50 0.33
CA ILE A 55 2.85 2.94 -1.05
C ILE A 55 2.38 1.85 -2.01
N PHE A 56 2.77 0.61 -1.73
CA PHE A 56 2.33 -0.56 -2.45
C PHE A 56 1.18 -1.21 -1.68
N THR A 57 0.23 -1.76 -2.42
CA THR A 57 -0.86 -2.56 -1.90
C THR A 57 -0.77 -3.97 -2.47
N ASP A 58 -0.96 -4.96 -1.61
CA ASP A 58 -1.07 -6.36 -2.03
C ASP A 58 -2.47 -6.68 -2.59
N THR A 59 -3.39 -5.72 -2.48
CA THR A 59 -4.76 -5.83 -2.98
C THR A 59 -4.99 -4.86 -4.14
N ILE A 60 -5.48 -5.40 -5.25
CA ILE A 60 -5.97 -4.61 -6.38
C ILE A 60 -7.43 -4.28 -6.07
N THR A 61 -7.79 -3.00 -6.17
CA THR A 61 -9.20 -2.60 -5.99
C THR A 61 -10.08 -3.16 -7.11
N GLU A 62 -11.38 -3.34 -6.86
CA GLU A 62 -12.33 -3.79 -7.89
C GLU A 62 -12.31 -2.86 -9.13
N GLU A 63 -12.09 -1.57 -8.93
CA GLU A 63 -11.96 -0.60 -10.03
C GLU A 63 -10.69 -0.82 -10.86
N GLU A 64 -9.52 -0.95 -10.20
CA GLU A 64 -8.25 -1.24 -10.86
C GLU A 64 -8.30 -2.60 -11.57
N TRP A 65 -8.96 -3.59 -10.96
CA TRP A 65 -9.21 -4.90 -11.55
C TRP A 65 -10.06 -4.79 -12.81
N ASN A 66 -11.17 -4.06 -12.76
CA ASN A 66 -12.05 -3.87 -13.92
C ASN A 66 -11.33 -3.13 -15.05
N LYS A 67 -10.53 -2.09 -14.75
CA LYS A 67 -9.68 -1.42 -15.74
C LYS A 67 -8.67 -2.37 -16.37
N THR A 68 -7.96 -3.15 -15.55
CA THR A 68 -6.97 -4.13 -16.01
C THR A 68 -7.63 -5.19 -16.89
N LYS A 69 -8.80 -5.71 -16.47
CA LYS A 69 -9.58 -6.71 -17.21
C LYS A 69 -10.02 -6.21 -18.59
N GLU A 70 -10.50 -4.98 -18.69
CA GLU A 70 -10.89 -4.39 -19.98
C GLU A 70 -9.68 -4.16 -20.90
N GLN A 71 -8.54 -3.76 -20.35
CA GLN A 71 -7.30 -3.65 -21.12
C GLN A 71 -6.82 -5.01 -21.64
N ILE A 72 -6.86 -6.05 -20.81
CA ILE A 72 -6.56 -7.43 -21.19
C ILE A 72 -7.49 -7.86 -22.32
N LYS A 73 -8.81 -7.73 -22.16
CA LYS A 73 -9.78 -8.10 -23.21
C LYS A 73 -9.53 -7.35 -24.52
N LYS A 74 -9.27 -6.03 -24.45
CA LYS A 74 -8.98 -5.22 -25.64
C LYS A 74 -7.71 -5.68 -26.34
N ARG A 75 -6.66 -5.99 -25.58
CA ARG A 75 -5.39 -6.50 -26.11
C ARG A 75 -5.54 -7.88 -26.72
N PHE A 76 -6.21 -8.81 -26.04
CA PHE A 76 -6.51 -10.14 -26.57
C PHE A 76 -7.38 -10.07 -27.84
N ASN A 77 -8.41 -9.22 -27.85
CA ASN A 77 -9.24 -9.06 -29.05
C ASN A 77 -8.48 -8.44 -30.22
N GLY A 78 -7.60 -7.48 -29.96
CA GLY A 78 -6.76 -6.87 -31.00
C GLY A 78 -5.64 -7.80 -31.51
N GLU A 79 -5.04 -8.61 -30.64
CA GLU A 79 -3.92 -9.50 -31.04
C GLU A 79 -4.38 -10.83 -31.64
N LEU A 80 -5.55 -11.39 -31.26
CA LEU A 80 -6.06 -12.64 -31.83
C LEU A 80 -7.01 -12.47 -33.03
N PHE A 81 -7.77 -11.37 -33.13
CA PHE A 81 -8.85 -11.24 -34.13
C PHE A 81 -8.63 -10.19 -35.23
N ASP A 82 -7.52 -9.45 -35.23
CA ASP A 82 -7.11 -8.65 -36.41
C ASP A 82 -6.41 -9.50 -37.50
N ILE A 83 -6.47 -10.84 -37.41
CA ILE A 83 -6.02 -11.75 -38.47
C ILE A 83 -7.06 -11.87 -39.61
N ASP A 84 -8.34 -11.56 -39.37
CA ASP A 84 -9.42 -11.77 -40.35
C ASP A 84 -9.95 -10.51 -41.06
N LYS A 85 -9.33 -9.33 -40.88
CA LYS A 85 -9.74 -8.09 -41.61
C LYS A 85 -8.94 -7.80 -42.88
N LYS A 86 -8.20 -8.78 -43.40
CA LYS A 86 -7.63 -8.75 -44.75
C LYS A 86 -7.95 -10.04 -45.50
N LEU A 87 -9.21 -10.17 -45.92
CA LEU A 87 -9.60 -10.99 -47.07
C LEU A 87 -10.66 -10.21 -47.86
#